data_AF-A0AAW2LEV0-F1
#
_entry.id   AF-A0AAW2LEV0-F1
#
_cell.length_a   1.000
_cell.length_b   1.000
_cell.length_c   1.000
_cell.angle_alpha   90.00
_cell.angle_beta   90.00
_cell.angle_gamma   90.00
#
_symmetry.space_group_name_H-M   'P 1'
#
loop_
_entity.id
_entity.type
_entity.pdbx_description
1 polymer ?
#
loop_
_entity_poly.entity_id
_entity_poly.type
_entity_poly.pdbx_seq_one_letter_code
_entity_poly.pdbx_strand_id
1 'polypeptide(L)'
;MEFCSLDADCILRIPLQGVDSNDELVWHFEKNGRFSVRSAYQVACEMREEGTCSQIGRSWEFIWRSKAPPKVVLFAWRCAWNALPTTVNLQHRGITINEGCGGCLAEKEDVLHVLFYCSFARLVWAISGLPRSALNCSSPYTEAWLRGVSGELDRTDWDFFLSIC
;
A
#
# COMPACT_ATOMS: atom_id res chain seq x y z
N MET A 1 24.12 34.53 15.61
CA MET A 1 23.56 33.93 16.84
C MET A 1 24.67 33.96 17.86
N GLU A 2 24.54 34.80 18.89
CA GLU A 2 25.51 34.88 20.00
C GLU A 2 24.98 34.06 21.17
N PHE A 3 25.79 33.16 21.71
CA PHE A 3 25.48 32.44 22.95
C PHE A 3 25.61 33.38 24.15
N CYS A 4 24.79 33.21 25.19
CA CYS A 4 24.98 33.97 26.42
C CYS A 4 26.28 33.53 27.13
N SER A 5 26.85 34.38 27.98
CA SER A 5 28.15 34.12 28.61
C SER A 5 28.19 32.83 29.43
N LEU A 6 27.07 32.46 30.07
CA LEU A 6 26.94 31.21 30.81
C LEU A 6 26.98 29.98 29.89
N ASP A 7 26.29 30.05 28.75
CA ASP A 7 26.29 28.96 27.77
C ASP A 7 27.66 28.80 27.11
N ALA A 8 28.31 29.91 26.78
CA ALA A 8 29.66 29.92 26.22
C ALA A 8 30.67 29.25 27.16
N ASP A 9 30.62 29.57 28.46
CA ASP A 9 31.46 28.93 29.48
C ASP A 9 31.19 27.42 29.61
N CYS A 10 29.93 27.01 29.53
CA CYS A 10 29.55 25.60 29.54
C CYS A 10 30.07 24.85 28.30
N ILE A 11 29.93 25.44 27.11
CA ILE A 11 30.38 24.86 25.85
C ILE A 11 31.91 24.66 25.85
N LEU A 12 32.65 25.66 26.33
CA LEU A 12 34.12 25.60 26.41
C LEU A 12 34.63 24.52 27.39
N ARG A 13 33.80 24.06 28.32
CA ARG A 13 34.12 22.99 29.28
C ARG A 13 33.83 21.58 28.75
N ILE A 14 33.18 21.45 27.59
CA ILE A 14 32.93 20.14 26.99
C ILE A 14 34.29 19.54 26.60
N PRO A 15 34.70 18.40 27.17
CA PRO A 15 35.95 17.78 26.82
C PRO A 15 35.88 17.29 25.37
N LEU A 16 36.63 17.94 24.49
CA LEU A 16 36.82 17.44 23.13
C LEU A 16 37.83 16.29 23.19
N GLN A 17 37.48 15.14 22.63
CA GLN A 17 38.47 14.11 22.33
C GLN A 17 39.52 14.72 21.39
N GLY A 18 40.79 14.37 21.62
CA GLY A 18 41.94 15.03 20.99
C GLY A 18 41.82 15.21 19.48
N VAL A 19 42.42 16.30 19.00
CA VAL A 19 42.33 16.86 17.64
C VAL A 19 42.72 15.88 16.50
N ASP A 20 43.21 14.68 16.83
CA ASP A 20 43.66 13.66 15.87
C ASP A 20 42.74 12.41 15.78
N SER A 21 41.53 12.46 16.36
CA SER A 21 40.56 11.36 16.22
C SER A 21 39.66 11.54 15.00
N ASN A 22 39.57 10.53 14.15
CA ASN A 22 38.63 10.52 13.03
C ASN A 22 37.19 10.37 13.55
N ASP A 23 36.24 11.02 12.89
CA ASP A 23 34.82 10.82 13.16
C ASP A 23 34.42 9.35 13.00
N GLU A 24 33.72 8.79 13.99
CA GLU A 24 33.21 7.42 13.96
C GLU A 24 31.68 7.42 13.93
N LEU A 25 31.10 6.49 13.15
CA LEU A 25 29.67 6.23 13.18
C LEU A 25 29.32 5.43 14.45
N VAL A 26 28.54 6.04 15.34
CA VAL A 26 28.12 5.44 16.61
C VAL A 26 26.61 5.17 16.59
N TRP A 27 26.24 3.92 16.88
CA TRP A 27 24.86 3.50 17.05
C TRP A 27 24.38 3.80 18.47
N HIS A 28 23.65 4.91 18.65
CA HIS A 28 23.30 5.43 19.98
C HIS A 28 22.29 4.57 20.77
N PHE A 29 21.67 3.56 20.14
CA PHE A 29 20.74 2.65 20.81
C PHE A 29 21.45 1.50 21.55
N GLU A 30 22.78 1.37 21.39
CA GLU A 30 23.59 0.42 22.15
C GLU A 30 24.61 1.16 23.00
N LYS A 31 24.80 0.72 24.25
CA LYS A 31 25.75 1.35 25.20
C LYS A 31 27.20 1.28 24.73
N ASN A 32 27.53 0.31 23.87
CA ASN A 32 28.85 0.15 23.29
C ASN A 32 29.03 0.91 21.97
N GLY A 33 28.00 1.61 21.49
CA GLY A 33 28.03 2.37 20.25
C GLY A 33 28.06 1.52 18.97
N ARG A 34 28.00 0.19 19.05
CA ARG A 34 28.15 -0.70 17.89
C ARG A 34 26.82 -1.01 17.24
N PHE A 35 26.78 -0.89 15.92
CA PHE A 35 25.63 -1.29 15.14
C PHE A 35 25.45 -2.82 15.12
N SER A 36 24.20 -3.28 15.24
CA SER A 36 23.82 -4.65 14.90
C SER A 36 22.45 -4.68 14.26
N VAL A 37 22.23 -5.62 13.33
CA VAL A 37 20.93 -5.84 12.68
C VAL A 37 19.83 -6.09 13.71
N ARG A 38 20.15 -6.79 14.80
CA ARG A 38 19.22 -7.06 15.91
C ARG A 38 18.76 -5.78 16.60
N SER A 39 19.70 -4.90 16.96
CA SER A 39 19.40 -3.62 17.61
C SER A 39 18.62 -2.70 16.67
N ALA A 40 19.04 -2.62 15.40
CA ALA A 40 18.32 -1.87 14.38
C ALA A 40 16.87 -2.36 14.18
N TYR A 41 16.66 -3.68 14.17
CA TYR A 41 15.32 -4.27 14.06
C TYR A 41 14.47 -3.97 15.30
N GLN A 42 15.05 -4.06 16.50
CA GLN A 42 14.35 -3.71 17.73
C GLN A 42 13.92 -2.24 17.74
N VAL A 43 14.82 -1.33 17.37
CA VAL A 43 14.52 0.09 17.21
C VAL A 43 13.45 0.31 16.15
N ALA A 44 13.52 -0.38 15.01
CA ALA A 44 12.48 -0.28 13.98
C ALA A 44 11.10 -0.78 14.48
N CYS A 45 11.07 -1.78 15.36
CA CYS A 45 9.85 -2.25 16.01
C CYS A 45 9.32 -1.26 17.05
N GLU A 46 10.19 -0.59 17.81
CA GLU A 46 9.82 0.39 18.85
C GLU A 46 9.45 1.76 18.27
N MET A 47 10.13 2.19 17.20
CA MET A 47 9.80 3.39 16.41
C MET A 47 8.59 3.20 15.51
N ARG A 48 8.13 1.96 15.37
CA ARG A 48 6.81 1.71 14.82
C ARG A 48 5.84 2.27 15.85
N GLU A 49 5.37 3.50 15.62
CA GLU A 49 4.14 3.97 16.23
C GLU A 49 3.11 2.84 16.16
N GLU A 50 2.29 2.66 17.19
CA GLU A 50 1.07 1.85 17.10
C GLU A 50 0.16 2.49 16.05
N GLY A 51 0.50 2.27 14.78
CA GLY A 51 0.25 3.23 13.73
C GLY A 51 0.67 2.67 12.40
N THR A 52 -0.32 2.13 11.69
CA THR A 52 -0.32 1.93 10.22
C THR A 52 0.14 0.58 9.67
N CYS A 53 -0.04 -0.51 10.42
CA CYS A 53 -0.38 -1.80 9.78
C CYS A 53 -1.70 -2.38 10.28
N SER A 54 -2.23 -1.81 11.36
CA SER A 54 -3.49 -2.16 12.02
C SER A 54 -4.47 -0.98 12.11
N GLN A 55 -4.15 0.20 11.56
CA GLN A 55 -5.03 1.38 11.48
C GLN A 55 -6.20 1.22 10.48
N ILE A 56 -6.54 -0.01 10.15
CA ILE A 56 -7.78 -0.30 9.46
C ILE A 56 -8.31 -1.61 10.03
N GLY A 57 -9.47 -1.58 10.70
CA GLY A 57 -10.27 -2.76 11.05
C GLY A 57 -10.80 -3.53 9.83
N ARG A 58 -10.03 -3.57 8.73
CA ARG A 58 -10.32 -4.29 7.50
C ARG A 58 -9.45 -5.54 7.51
N SER A 59 -9.95 -6.58 8.19
CA SER A 59 -9.41 -7.92 8.02
C SER A 59 -9.66 -8.36 6.58
N TRP A 60 -8.58 -8.50 5.81
CA TRP A 60 -8.58 -9.06 4.45
C TRP A 60 -8.53 -10.58 4.46
N GLU A 61 -8.68 -11.22 5.62
CA GLU A 61 -8.64 -12.69 5.77
C GLU A 61 -9.65 -13.38 4.85
N PHE A 62 -10.80 -12.75 4.58
CA PHE A 62 -11.80 -13.27 3.66
C PHE A 62 -11.30 -13.39 2.21
N ILE A 63 -10.39 -12.50 1.77
CA ILE A 63 -9.78 -12.58 0.44
C ILE A 63 -8.88 -13.82 0.37
N TRP A 64 -8.05 -14.02 1.40
CA TRP A 64 -7.11 -15.14 1.48
C TRP A 64 -7.77 -16.49 1.73
N ARG A 65 -8.96 -16.50 2.38
CA ARG A 65 -9.77 -17.70 2.60
C ARG A 65 -10.65 -18.09 1.41
N SER A 66 -10.70 -17.26 0.37
CA SER A 66 -11.48 -17.56 -0.83
C SER A 66 -10.98 -18.84 -1.52
N LYS A 67 -11.89 -19.57 -2.17
CA LYS A 67 -11.56 -20.72 -3.04
C LYS A 67 -11.03 -20.30 -4.42
N ALA A 68 -10.92 -19.00 -4.67
CA ALA A 68 -10.45 -18.47 -5.94
C ALA A 68 -8.98 -18.85 -6.22
N PRO A 69 -8.56 -18.91 -7.49
CA PRO A 69 -7.16 -19.11 -7.85
C PRO A 69 -6.25 -18.02 -7.24
N PRO A 70 -4.97 -18.33 -6.92
CA PRO A 70 -4.05 -17.39 -6.30
C PRO A 70 -3.90 -16.05 -7.03
N LYS A 71 -3.98 -16.06 -8.37
CA LYS A 71 -3.93 -14.84 -9.19
C LYS A 71 -5.10 -13.89 -8.90
N VAL A 72 -6.29 -14.45 -8.73
CA VAL A 72 -7.51 -13.70 -8.41
C VAL A 72 -7.43 -13.15 -6.98
N VAL A 73 -7.00 -13.98 -6.02
CA VAL A 73 -6.78 -13.57 -4.63
C VAL A 73 -5.81 -12.39 -4.56
N LEU A 74 -4.70 -12.46 -5.31
CA LEU A 74 -3.73 -11.38 -5.40
C LEU A 74 -4.32 -10.13 -6.05
N PHE A 75 -5.08 -10.27 -7.14
CA PHE A 75 -5.77 -9.17 -7.79
C PHE A 75 -6.75 -8.47 -6.83
N ALA A 76 -7.62 -9.24 -6.17
CA ALA A 76 -8.55 -8.78 -5.15
C ALA A 76 -7.84 -8.01 -4.03
N TRP A 77 -6.73 -8.55 -3.52
CA TRP A 77 -5.90 -7.88 -2.53
C TRP A 77 -5.33 -6.55 -3.04
N ARG A 78 -4.89 -6.48 -4.31
CA ARG A 78 -4.43 -5.21 -4.90
C ARG A 78 -5.57 -4.21 -5.06
N CYS A 79 -6.78 -4.64 -5.43
CA CYS A 79 -7.97 -3.78 -5.49
C CYS A 79 -8.34 -3.23 -4.11
N ALA A 80 -8.28 -4.07 -3.09
CA ALA A 80 -8.52 -3.75 -1.69
C ALA A 80 -7.56 -2.66 -1.17
N TRP A 81 -6.29 -2.74 -1.57
CA TRP A 81 -5.24 -1.80 -1.17
C TRP A 81 -5.09 -0.59 -2.10
N ASN A 82 -5.99 -0.40 -3.07
CA ASN A 82 -5.84 0.60 -4.13
C ASN A 82 -4.42 0.57 -4.77
N ALA A 83 -3.92 -0.64 -5.02
CA ALA A 83 -2.56 -0.90 -5.47
C ALA A 83 -2.49 -1.35 -6.95
N LEU A 84 -3.60 -1.26 -7.68
CA LEU A 84 -3.60 -1.45 -9.13
C LEU A 84 -2.88 -0.29 -9.83
N PRO A 85 -2.21 -0.54 -10.97
CA PRO A 85 -1.49 0.48 -11.73
C PRO A 85 -2.43 1.35 -12.56
N THR A 86 -3.46 1.94 -11.95
CA THR A 86 -4.38 2.84 -12.64
C THR A 86 -3.70 4.19 -12.89
N THR A 87 -4.21 5.00 -13.83
CA THR A 87 -3.60 6.31 -14.13
C THR A 87 -3.50 7.19 -12.89
N VAL A 88 -4.53 7.20 -12.03
CA VAL A 88 -4.53 7.90 -10.73
C VAL A 88 -3.37 7.45 -9.85
N ASN A 89 -3.17 6.14 -9.71
CA ASN A 89 -2.15 5.58 -8.81
C ASN A 89 -0.73 5.77 -9.37
N LEU A 90 -0.57 5.76 -10.69
CA LEU A 90 0.70 6.05 -11.35
C LEU A 90 1.09 7.52 -11.20
N GLN A 91 0.13 8.45 -11.35
CA GLN A 91 0.37 9.88 -11.10
C GLN A 91 0.69 10.17 -9.64
N HIS A 92 0.01 9.51 -8.70
CA HIS A 92 0.35 9.60 -7.28
C HIS A 92 1.80 9.16 -6.98
N ARG A 93 2.39 8.32 -7.85
CA ARG A 93 3.79 7.89 -7.77
C ARG A 93 4.75 8.78 -8.58
N GLY A 94 4.28 9.92 -9.09
CA GLY A 94 5.08 10.88 -9.84
C GLY A 94 5.30 10.50 -11.32
N ILE A 95 4.57 9.53 -11.86
CA ILE A 95 4.69 9.15 -13.27
C ILE A 95 3.78 10.06 -14.10
N THR A 96 4.36 10.78 -15.05
CA THR A 96 3.63 11.70 -15.93
C THR A 96 2.92 10.93 -17.04
N ILE A 97 1.60 10.80 -16.91
CA ILE A 97 0.71 10.17 -17.89
C ILE A 97 -0.62 10.94 -17.96
N ASN A 98 -1.37 10.71 -19.04
CA ASN A 98 -2.73 11.23 -19.17
C ASN A 98 -3.65 10.56 -18.14
N GLU A 99 -4.59 11.33 -17.56
CA GLU A 99 -5.54 10.83 -16.56
C GLU A 99 -6.63 9.94 -17.15
N GLY A 100 -6.88 10.04 -18.46
CA GLY A 100 -7.94 9.30 -19.13
C GLY A 100 -7.74 7.79 -19.08
N CYS A 101 -8.84 7.07 -18.85
CA CYS A 101 -8.87 5.62 -18.90
C CYS A 101 -8.56 5.09 -20.30
N GLY A 102 -7.65 4.13 -20.41
CA GLY A 102 -7.27 3.53 -21.69
C GLY A 102 -8.41 2.76 -22.37
N GLY A 103 -9.44 2.35 -21.62
CA GLY A 103 -10.58 1.60 -22.13
C GLY A 103 -11.70 2.48 -22.68
N CYS A 104 -12.17 3.47 -21.92
CA CYS A 104 -13.27 4.35 -22.33
C CYS A 104 -12.81 5.69 -22.95
N LEU A 105 -11.54 6.06 -22.76
CA LEU A 105 -10.93 7.31 -23.24
C LEU A 105 -11.64 8.60 -22.78
N ALA A 106 -12.45 8.54 -21.72
CA ALA A 106 -13.31 9.64 -21.30
C ALA A 106 -13.08 10.07 -19.84
N GLU A 107 -13.18 9.14 -18.90
CA GLU A 107 -13.11 9.43 -17.46
C GLU A 107 -11.73 9.09 -16.87
N LYS A 108 -11.49 9.58 -15.65
CA LYS A 108 -10.29 9.30 -14.88
C LYS A 108 -10.20 7.81 -14.53
N GLU A 109 -9.01 7.24 -14.71
CA GLU A 109 -8.78 5.82 -14.41
C GLU A 109 -8.45 5.58 -12.93
N ASP A 110 -9.48 5.32 -12.12
CA ASP A 110 -9.34 4.74 -10.79
C ASP A 110 -9.80 3.27 -10.76
N VAL A 111 -9.60 2.60 -9.62
CA VAL A 111 -9.90 1.18 -9.47
C VAL A 111 -11.38 0.88 -9.67
N LEU A 112 -12.29 1.75 -9.21
CA LEU A 112 -13.73 1.55 -9.38
C LEU A 112 -14.15 1.79 -10.82
N HIS A 113 -13.56 2.77 -11.49
CA HIS A 113 -13.81 3.03 -12.89
C HIS A 113 -13.39 1.84 -13.75
N VAL A 114 -12.15 1.37 -13.61
CA VAL A 114 -11.64 0.22 -14.39
C VAL A 114 -12.44 -1.05 -14.12
N LEU A 115 -12.95 -1.22 -12.90
CA LEU A 115 -13.73 -2.41 -12.55
C LEU A 115 -15.22 -2.30 -12.87
N PHE A 116 -15.88 -1.15 -12.76
CA PHE A 116 -17.35 -1.08 -12.80
C PHE A 116 -17.93 0.01 -13.69
N TYR A 117 -17.33 1.20 -13.71
CA TYR A 117 -17.93 2.34 -14.40
C TYR A 117 -17.48 2.46 -15.86
N CYS A 118 -16.30 1.96 -16.20
CA CYS A 118 -15.78 1.96 -17.55
C CYS A 118 -16.73 1.21 -18.49
N SER A 119 -17.10 1.85 -19.60
CA SER A 119 -17.95 1.27 -20.63
C SER A 119 -17.39 -0.05 -21.16
N PHE A 120 -16.07 -0.13 -21.33
CA PHE A 120 -15.37 -1.36 -21.71
C PHE A 120 -15.50 -2.45 -20.64
N ALA A 121 -15.27 -2.13 -19.37
CA ALA A 121 -15.42 -3.09 -18.27
C ALA A 121 -16.85 -3.62 -18.17
N ARG A 122 -17.86 -2.76 -18.34
CA ARG A 122 -19.27 -3.18 -18.36
C ARG A 122 -19.60 -4.16 -19.47
N LEU A 123 -19.02 -3.98 -20.66
CA LEU A 123 -19.18 -4.91 -21.77
C LEU A 123 -18.56 -6.27 -21.44
N VAL A 124 -17.33 -6.25 -20.91
CA VAL A 124 -16.61 -7.44 -20.44
C VAL A 124 -17.42 -8.23 -19.41
N TRP A 125 -18.01 -7.56 -18.43
CA TRP A 125 -18.88 -8.21 -17.45
C TRP A 125 -20.19 -8.74 -18.03
N ALA A 126 -20.75 -8.04 -19.02
CA ALA A 126 -21.98 -8.49 -19.67
C ALA A 126 -21.78 -9.81 -20.43
N ILE A 127 -20.56 -10.07 -20.93
CA ILE A 127 -20.22 -11.29 -21.66
C ILE A 127 -19.61 -12.38 -20.78
N SER A 128 -19.27 -12.09 -19.51
CA SER A 128 -18.55 -13.03 -18.66
C SER A 128 -19.39 -14.15 -18.05
N GLY A 129 -20.71 -14.09 -18.20
CA GLY A 129 -21.62 -15.05 -17.59
C GLY A 129 -21.71 -14.96 -16.07
N LEU A 130 -21.05 -13.98 -15.45
CA LEU A 130 -21.10 -13.78 -14.01
C LEU A 130 -22.45 -13.19 -13.58
N PRO A 131 -22.95 -13.54 -12.38
CA PRO A 131 -24.22 -13.03 -11.90
C PRO A 131 -24.16 -11.51 -11.74
N ARG A 132 -25.22 -10.81 -12.14
CA ARG A 132 -25.30 -9.34 -12.05
C ARG A 132 -25.17 -8.81 -10.61
N SER A 133 -25.47 -9.64 -9.60
CA SER A 133 -25.23 -9.34 -8.18
C SER A 133 -23.74 -9.10 -7.90
N ALA A 134 -22.87 -9.92 -8.48
CA ALA A 134 -21.42 -9.81 -8.41
C ALA A 134 -20.86 -8.61 -9.20
N LEU A 135 -21.69 -7.87 -9.94
CA LEU A 135 -21.28 -6.73 -10.78
C LEU A 135 -21.76 -5.38 -10.25
N ASN A 136 -22.58 -5.39 -9.19
CA ASN A 136 -23.16 -4.17 -8.65
C ASN A 136 -22.32 -3.66 -7.48
N CYS A 137 -21.55 -2.60 -7.72
CA CYS A 137 -20.80 -1.92 -6.66
C CYS A 137 -21.74 -0.95 -5.93
N SER A 138 -22.48 -1.44 -4.93
CA SER A 138 -23.40 -0.63 -4.12
C SER A 138 -22.67 0.31 -3.14
N SER A 139 -21.34 0.26 -3.10
CA SER A 139 -20.51 0.98 -2.14
C SER A 139 -19.35 1.64 -2.87
N PRO A 140 -18.93 2.86 -2.49
CA PRO A 140 -17.74 3.50 -3.03
C PRO A 140 -16.42 2.80 -2.62
N TYR A 141 -16.49 1.64 -1.96
CA TYR A 141 -15.34 0.85 -1.54
C TYR A 141 -15.37 -0.53 -2.20
N THR A 142 -14.23 -0.91 -2.81
CA THR A 142 -14.02 -2.21 -3.48
C THR A 142 -14.28 -3.42 -2.58
N GLU A 143 -14.27 -3.23 -1.26
CA GLU A 143 -14.39 -4.29 -0.26
C GLU A 143 -15.77 -4.89 -0.14
N ALA A 144 -16.80 -4.06 -0.24
CA ALA A 144 -18.17 -4.52 -0.15
C ALA A 144 -18.47 -5.50 -1.30
N TRP A 145 -17.95 -5.17 -2.48
CA TRP A 145 -17.95 -6.04 -3.65
C TRP A 145 -17.12 -7.30 -3.42
N LEU A 146 -15.86 -7.18 -2.97
CA LEU A 146 -14.99 -8.34 -2.71
C LEU A 146 -15.63 -9.35 -1.72
N ARG A 147 -16.36 -8.85 -0.71
CA ARG A 147 -17.08 -9.71 0.23
C ARG A 147 -18.23 -10.47 -0.44
N GLY A 148 -19.04 -9.82 -1.27
CA GLY A 148 -20.14 -10.48 -1.99
C GLY A 148 -19.65 -11.54 -2.98
N VAL A 149 -18.63 -11.18 -3.78
CA VAL A 149 -18.01 -12.06 -4.78
C VAL A 149 -17.32 -13.26 -4.13
N SER A 150 -16.69 -13.09 -2.97
CA SER A 150 -16.01 -14.19 -2.27
C SER A 150 -16.95 -15.32 -1.82
N GLY A 151 -18.24 -15.03 -1.65
CA GLY A 151 -19.26 -16.00 -1.25
C GLY A 151 -20.01 -16.67 -2.39
N GLU A 152 -20.04 -16.05 -3.58
CA GLU A 152 -20.89 -16.46 -4.70
C GLU A 152 -20.17 -17.23 -5.82
N LEU A 153 -18.85 -17.09 -5.97
CA LEU A 153 -18.12 -17.64 -7.12
C LEU A 153 -17.39 -18.95 -6.84
N ASP A 154 -17.66 -19.96 -7.66
CA ASP A 154 -17.06 -21.29 -7.56
C ASP A 154 -15.77 -21.39 -8.40
N ARG A 155 -14.97 -22.45 -8.19
CA ARG A 155 -13.62 -22.59 -8.79
C ARG A 155 -13.61 -22.51 -10.33
N THR A 156 -14.72 -22.88 -10.99
CA THR A 156 -14.89 -22.91 -12.45
C THR A 156 -15.15 -21.55 -13.09
N ASP A 157 -15.61 -20.55 -12.33
CA ASP A 157 -15.96 -19.23 -12.87
C ASP A 157 -14.73 -18.32 -13.04
N TRP A 158 -13.61 -18.69 -12.42
CA TRP A 158 -12.39 -17.90 -12.39
C TRP A 158 -11.51 -18.03 -13.63
N ASP A 159 -11.70 -19.07 -14.44
CA ASP A 159 -10.95 -19.25 -15.69
C ASP A 159 -11.29 -18.18 -16.73
N PHE A 160 -12.50 -17.62 -16.69
CA PHE A 160 -12.90 -16.49 -17.55
C PHE A 160 -12.35 -15.15 -17.05
N PHE A 161 -12.20 -14.98 -15.73
CA PHE A 161 -11.63 -13.76 -15.13
C PHE A 161 -10.16 -13.57 -15.54
N LEU A 162 -9.43 -14.66 -15.75
CA LEU A 162 -8.01 -14.68 -16.08
C LEU A 162 -7.68 -14.41 -17.55
N SER A 163 -8.67 -14.37 -18.45
CA SER A 163 -8.46 -14.07 -19.88
C SER A 163 -8.62 -12.58 -20.22
N ILE A 164 -9.15 -11.81 -19.26
CA ILE A 164 -9.55 -10.40 -19.42
C ILE A 164 -8.62 -9.43 -18.67
N CYS A 165 -7.90 -9.92 -17.65
CA CYS A 165 -6.93 -9.17 -16.85
C CYS A 165 -5.49 -9.58 -17.18
#